data_AF-A0AA35CKD0-F1
#
_entry.id   AF-A0AA35CKD0-F1
#
_cell.length_a   1.000
_cell.length_b   1.000
_cell.length_c   1.000
_cell.angle_alpha   90.00
_cell.angle_beta   90.00
_cell.angle_gamma   90.00
#
_symmetry.space_group_name_H-M   'P 1'
#
loop_
_entity.id
_entity.type
_entity.pdbx_description
1 polymer ?
#
loop_
_entity_poly.entity_id
_entity_poly.type
_entity_poly.pdbx_seq_one_letter_code
_entity_poly.pdbx_strand_id
1 'polypeptide(L)'
;MTDRENLTGVRVIIPEGGASAGIAALGDGPSSVETEGLAPENHGPLVHAVVLTGGSRFGLASTTGVRQYNTWRSRAAAPTTGLALCP
;
A
#
# COMPACT_ATOMS: atom_id res chain seq x y z
N MET A 1 2.27 -12.93 1.66
CA MET A 1 3.40 -13.88 1.47
C MET A 1 4.33 -13.75 2.66
N THR A 2 4.86 -14.84 3.18
CA THR A 2 5.77 -14.81 4.34
C THR A 2 6.94 -15.73 4.06
N ASP A 3 8.15 -15.18 4.19
CA ASP A 3 9.41 -15.92 4.14
C ASP A 3 9.90 -16.07 5.59
N ARG A 4 9.78 -17.30 6.12
CA ARG A 4 10.14 -17.60 7.51
C ARG A 4 11.65 -17.77 7.70
N GLU A 5 12.39 -18.13 6.66
CA GLU A 5 13.85 -18.30 6.73
C GLU A 5 14.53 -16.94 6.83
N ASN A 6 14.06 -15.96 6.04
CA ASN A 6 14.58 -14.59 6.04
C ASN A 6 13.79 -13.63 6.95
N LEU A 7 12.86 -14.15 7.76
CA LEU A 7 12.05 -13.39 8.72
C LEU A 7 11.36 -12.14 8.13
N THR A 8 10.87 -12.24 6.89
CA THR A 8 10.24 -11.13 6.17
C THR A 8 8.89 -11.54 5.58
N GLY A 9 8.09 -10.56 5.17
CA GLY A 9 6.80 -10.83 4.56
C GLY A 9 6.09 -9.58 4.09
N VAL A 10 5.00 -9.83 3.37
CA VAL A 10 4.08 -8.82 2.86
C VAL A 10 2.67 -9.20 3.28
N ARG A 11 1.98 -8.25 3.91
CA ARG A 11 0.56 -8.30 4.25
C ARG A 11 -0.17 -7.22 3.47
N VAL A 12 -1.30 -7.60 2.87
CA VAL A 12 -2.11 -6.70 2.06
C VAL A 12 -3.51 -6.66 2.64
N ILE A 13 -4.02 -5.47 2.90
CA ILE A 13 -5.40 -5.23 3.30
C ILE A 13 -6.12 -4.70 2.07
N ILE A 14 -7.22 -5.32 1.70
CA ILE A 14 -8.00 -4.89 0.55
C ILE A 14 -9.47 -4.70 0.94
N PRO A 15 -9.97 -3.46 1.02
CA PRO A 15 -11.38 -3.19 1.24
C PRO A 15 -12.20 -3.53 -0.01
N GLU A 16 -13.46 -3.94 0.21
CA GLU A 16 -14.46 -4.07 -0.85
C GLU A 16 -14.89 -2.68 -1.32
N GLY A 17 -14.85 -2.41 -2.63
CA GLY A 17 -15.26 -1.11 -3.20
C GLY A 17 -14.33 0.07 -2.91
N GLY A 18 -13.26 -0.12 -2.13
CA GLY A 18 -12.35 0.94 -1.69
C GLY A 18 -12.73 1.54 -0.33
N ALA A 19 -11.80 2.23 0.32
CA ALA A 19 -12.02 2.87 1.62
C ALA A 19 -11.43 4.28 1.71
N SER A 20 -12.09 5.19 2.44
CA SER A 20 -11.48 6.45 2.86
C SER A 20 -10.33 6.15 3.83
N ALA A 21 -9.17 6.75 3.59
CA ALA A 21 -7.97 6.51 4.41
C ALA A 21 -7.16 7.79 4.58
N GLY A 22 -6.40 7.85 5.67
CA GLY A 22 -5.38 8.86 5.93
C GLY A 22 -4.10 8.19 6.40
N ILE A 23 -2.99 8.94 6.40
CA ILE A 23 -1.69 8.47 6.87
C ILE A 23 -1.13 9.39 7.96
N ALA A 24 -0.55 8.78 8.99
CA ALA A 24 0.35 9.45 9.91
C ALA A 24 1.70 8.71 9.88
N ALA A 25 2.69 9.28 9.19
CA ALA A 25 4.06 8.77 9.18
C ALA A 25 4.85 9.50 10.27
N LEU A 26 5.06 8.85 11.41
CA LEU A 26 5.74 9.39 12.56
C LEU A 26 7.16 8.78 12.68
N GLY A 27 8.10 9.54 13.27
CA GLY A 27 9.48 9.10 13.49
C GLY A 27 10.45 9.45 12.36
N ASP A 28 11.72 9.11 12.57
CA ASP A 28 12.85 9.52 11.72
C ASP A 28 13.34 8.35 10.85
N GLY A 29 12.53 8.00 9.84
CA GLY A 29 12.81 6.89 8.93
C GLY A 29 11.63 6.26 8.16
N PRO A 30 10.40 6.82 8.13
CA PRO A 30 9.31 6.17 7.42
C PRO A 30 9.64 6.10 5.93
N SER A 31 9.41 4.93 5.34
CA SER A 31 9.54 4.72 3.90
C SER A 31 8.18 4.32 3.36
N SER A 32 7.61 5.18 2.52
CA SER A 32 6.28 5.02 1.95
C SER A 32 6.25 5.39 0.47
N VAL A 33 5.24 4.90 -0.23
CA VAL A 33 4.92 5.32 -1.61
C VAL A 33 3.44 5.71 -1.69
N GLU A 34 3.14 6.64 -2.59
CA GLU A 34 1.77 6.97 -3.00
C GLU A 34 0.91 7.49 -1.83
N THR A 35 1.54 8.27 -0.95
CA THR A 35 0.93 8.85 0.25
C THR A 35 0.42 10.27 0.02
N GLU A 36 0.86 10.93 -1.05
CA GLU A 36 0.44 12.29 -1.41
C GLU A 36 -1.08 12.40 -1.54
N GLY A 37 -1.73 11.39 -2.13
CA GLY A 37 -3.19 11.37 -2.28
C GLY A 37 -3.99 11.16 -0.98
N LEU A 38 -3.32 10.94 0.16
CA LEU A 38 -3.96 10.70 1.47
C LEU A 38 -4.06 11.97 2.32
N ALA A 39 -3.57 13.10 1.83
CA ALA A 39 -3.71 14.38 2.51
C ALA A 39 -5.18 14.82 2.54
N PRO A 40 -5.70 15.34 3.68
CA PRO A 40 -7.11 15.75 3.82
C PRO A 40 -7.58 16.79 2.77
N GLU A 41 -6.67 17.64 2.33
CA GLU A 41 -6.89 18.66 1.29
C GLU A 41 -7.04 18.07 -0.11
N ASN A 42 -6.55 16.86 -0.33
CA ASN A 42 -6.75 16.16 -1.57
C ASN A 42 -8.15 15.54 -1.55
N HIS A 43 -8.95 15.84 -2.57
CA HIS A 43 -10.17 15.07 -2.90
C HIS A 43 -9.77 13.66 -3.38
N GLY A 44 -9.05 12.94 -2.53
CA GLY A 44 -8.36 11.71 -2.86
C GLY A 44 -9.35 10.58 -3.14
N PRO A 45 -9.07 9.74 -4.16
CA PRO A 45 -9.88 8.57 -4.43
C PRO A 45 -9.80 7.58 -3.26
N LEU A 46 -10.80 6.70 -3.17
CA LEU A 46 -10.81 5.59 -2.22
C LEU A 46 -9.49 4.78 -2.34
N VAL A 47 -8.95 4.36 -1.21
CA VAL A 47 -7.81 3.45 -1.15
C VAL A 47 -8.28 2.04 -1.44
N HIS A 48 -7.65 1.39 -2.41
CA HIS A 48 -8.04 0.06 -2.87
C HIS A 48 -7.16 -1.06 -2.31
N ALA A 49 -6.00 -0.72 -1.75
CA ALA A 49 -5.18 -1.65 -0.99
C ALA A 49 -4.16 -0.91 -0.13
N VAL A 50 -3.91 -1.44 1.06
CA VAL A 50 -2.81 -1.05 1.95
C VAL A 50 -1.82 -2.22 2.02
N VAL A 51 -0.53 -1.93 1.85
CA VAL A 51 0.56 -2.91 1.84
C VAL A 51 1.47 -2.67 3.04
N LEU A 52 1.64 -3.68 3.88
CA LEU A 52 2.62 -3.69 4.96
C LEU A 52 3.71 -4.68 4.57
N THR A 53 4.94 -4.20 4.44
CA THR A 53 6.06 -4.99 3.93
C THR A 53 7.26 -4.91 4.85
N GLY A 54 7.93 -6.03 5.09
CA GLY A 54 9.30 -6.04 5.58
C GLY A 54 10.28 -5.69 4.46
N GLY A 55 11.58 -5.76 4.77
CA GLY A 55 12.64 -5.54 3.76
C GLY A 55 12.98 -4.07 3.49
N SER A 56 12.64 -3.15 4.41
CA SER A 56 12.94 -1.73 4.27
C SER A 56 12.38 -1.16 2.95
N ARG A 57 13.11 -0.22 2.34
CA ARG A 57 12.76 0.41 1.06
C ARG A 57 12.63 -0.60 -0.08
N PHE A 58 13.36 -1.71 -0.05
CA PHE A 58 13.27 -2.74 -1.09
C PHE A 58 11.90 -3.44 -1.08
N GLY A 59 11.30 -3.58 0.10
CA GLY A 59 9.96 -4.15 0.27
C GLY A 59 8.86 -3.40 -0.48
N LEU A 60 9.06 -2.09 -0.72
CA LEU A 60 8.09 -1.26 -1.46
C LEU A 60 7.85 -1.76 -2.90
N ALA A 61 8.77 -2.54 -3.46
CA ALA A 61 8.58 -3.20 -4.77
C ALA A 61 7.37 -4.17 -4.78
N SER A 62 6.96 -4.68 -3.61
CA SER A 62 5.77 -5.54 -3.50
C SER A 62 4.47 -4.85 -3.91
N THR A 63 4.42 -3.50 -3.85
CA THR A 63 3.25 -2.71 -4.25
C THR A 63 2.88 -2.86 -5.72
N THR A 64 3.86 -3.09 -6.58
CA THR A 64 3.66 -3.31 -8.02
C THR A 64 2.80 -4.55 -8.27
N GLY A 65 3.07 -5.65 -7.55
CA GLY A 65 2.28 -6.87 -7.66
C GLY A 65 0.83 -6.68 -7.19
N VAL A 66 0.63 -5.89 -6.12
CA VAL A 66 -0.70 -5.57 -5.59
C VAL A 66 -1.49 -4.71 -6.57
N ARG A 67 -0.85 -3.73 -7.23
CA ARG A 67 -1.46 -2.93 -8.31
C ARG A 67 -1.93 -3.82 -9.45
N GLN A 68 -1.06 -4.70 -9.94
CA GLN A 68 -1.39 -5.63 -11.02
C GLN A 68 -2.56 -6.53 -10.65
N TYR A 69 -2.57 -7.08 -9.43
CA TYR A 69 -3.66 -7.91 -8.94
C TYR A 69 -4.98 -7.13 -8.85
N ASN A 70 -4.97 -5.91 -8.32
CA ASN A 70 -6.16 -5.06 -8.24
C ASN A 70 -6.68 -4.62 -9.62
N THR A 71 -5.80 -4.35 -10.58
CA THR A 71 -6.21 -4.05 -11.96
C THR A 71 -6.84 -5.29 -12.61
N TRP A 72 -6.20 -6.45 -12.45
CA TRP A 72 -6.70 -7.71 -12.99
C TRP A 72 -8.07 -8.08 -12.44
N ARG A 73 -8.26 -7.96 -11.11
CA ARG A 73 -9.51 -8.36 -10.45
C ARG A 73 -10.68 -7.40 -10.76
N SER A 74 -10.42 -6.10 -10.87
CA SER A 74 -11.48 -5.08 -10.93
C SER A 74 -11.95 -4.79 -12.35
N ARG A 75 -11.21 -5.21 -13.40
CA ARG A 75 -11.49 -4.96 -14.84
C ARG A 75 -11.69 -3.49 -15.26
N ALA A 76 -11.71 -2.54 -14.33
CA ALA A 76 -11.79 -1.09 -14.54
C ALA A 76 -11.29 -0.32 -13.30
N ALA A 77 -10.72 0.86 -13.55
CA ALA A 77 -10.16 1.87 -12.64
C ALA A 77 -8.80 1.55 -11.99
N ALA A 78 -7.83 2.44 -12.26
CA ALA A 78 -6.46 2.38 -11.76
C ALA A 78 -6.46 2.36 -10.23
N PRO A 79 -5.96 1.29 -9.59
CA PRO A 79 -6.01 1.20 -8.14
C PRO A 79 -4.91 2.09 -7.56
N THR A 80 -5.28 3.24 -7.04
CA THR A 80 -4.46 4.00 -6.10
C THR A 80 -4.18 3.05 -4.93
N THR A 81 -3.02 2.40 -4.97
CA THR A 81 -2.51 1.56 -3.89
C THR A 81 -1.95 2.54 -2.89
N GLY A 82 -2.87 3.14 -2.14
CA GLY A 82 -2.57 4.13 -1.14
C GLY A 82 -2.03 3.40 0.07
N LEU A 83 -0.77 3.68 0.38
CA LEU A 83 -0.05 3.22 1.57
C LEU A 83 0.66 1.88 1.41
N ALA A 84 1.94 1.97 1.09
CA ALA A 84 2.90 0.98 1.55
C ALA A 84 3.68 1.55 2.72
N LEU A 85 3.74 0.82 3.82
CA LEU A 85 4.59 1.18 4.95
C LEU A 85 5.59 0.07 5.19
N CYS A 86 6.86 0.45 5.18
CA CYS A 86 7.87 -0.34 5.86
C CYS A 86 8.09 0.27 7.26
N PRO A 87 7.96 -0.52 8.35
CA PRO A 87 8.49 -0.13 9.64
C PRO A 87 10.02 -0.04 9.63
#